data_AF-A0AA42YAG5-F1
#
_entry.id   AF-A0AA42YAG5-F1
#
_cell.length_a   1.000
_cell.length_b   1.000
_cell.length_c   1.000
_cell.angle_alpha   90.00
_cell.angle_beta   90.00
_cell.angle_gamma   90.00
#
_symmetry.space_group_name_H-M   'P 1'
#
loop_
_entity.id
_entity.type
_entity.pdbx_description
1 polymer ?
#
loop_
_entity_poly.entity_id
_entity_poly.type
_entity_poly.pdbx_seq_one_letter_code
_entity_poly.pdbx_strand_id
1 'polypeptide(L)' 'LPPGKDKPVSLGLITTDVDQVMKLTPELASRIEGAWGIAMSIEPKGGSPSGTPTGPVVMKGPCVKLL' A
#
# COMPACT_ATOMS: atom_id res chain seq x y z
N LEU A 1 -5.87 0.31 0.18
CA LEU A 1 -6.87 1.35 0.50
C LEU A 1 -8.10 0.66 1.04
N PRO A 2 -8.43 0.85 2.32
CA PRO A 2 -9.66 0.32 2.89
C PRO A 2 -10.89 1.02 2.28
N PRO A 3 -12.07 0.37 2.31
CA PRO A 3 -13.29 0.96 1.80
C PRO A 3 -13.70 2.22 2.58
N GLY A 4 -14.50 3.08 1.95
CA GLY A 4 -15.02 4.28 2.58
C GLY A 4 -13.94 5.34 2.87
N LYS A 5 -13.89 5.81 4.13
CA LYS A 5 -13.05 6.92 4.58
C LYS A 5 -11.92 6.50 5.53
N ASP A 6 -11.72 5.20 5.71
CA ASP A 6 -10.68 4.67 6.59
C ASP A 6 -9.28 5.06 6.08
N LYS A 7 -8.34 5.20 7.01
CA LYS A 7 -6.96 5.59 6.68
C LYS A 7 -6.27 4.49 5.86
N PRO A 8 -5.46 4.85 4.83
CA PRO A 8 -4.61 3.88 4.15
C PRO A 8 -3.73 3.11 5.13
N VAL A 9 -3.55 1.82 4.87
CA VAL A 9 -2.60 0.96 5.58
C VAL A 9 -1.40 0.76 4.67
N SER A 10 -0.20 1.04 5.18
CA SER A 10 1.03 0.78 4.44
C SER A 10 1.23 -0.72 4.26
N LEU A 11 1.57 -1.14 3.04
CA LEU A 11 1.98 -2.51 2.76
C LEU A 11 3.50 -2.70 2.85
N GLY A 12 4.26 -1.60 2.78
CA GLY A 12 5.72 -1.60 2.77
C GLY A 12 6.27 -0.51 1.86
N LEU A 13 7.61 -0.48 1.75
CA LEU A 13 8.32 0.38 0.82
C LEU A 13 8.76 -0.40 -0.39
N ILE A 14 8.77 0.28 -1.53
CA ILE A 14 9.33 -0.20 -2.78
C ILE A 14 10.30 0.83 -3.34
N THR A 15 11.19 0.39 -4.21
CA THR A 15 12.02 1.24 -5.07
C THR A 15 11.55 1.09 -6.52
N THR A 16 11.95 2.00 -7.40
CA THR A 16 11.48 2.03 -8.80
C THR A 16 12.52 1.56 -9.81
N ASP A 17 13.69 1.12 -9.34
CA ASP A 17 14.83 0.70 -10.15
C ASP A 17 14.81 -0.81 -10.48
N VAL A 18 14.05 -1.60 -9.73
CA VAL A 18 13.98 -3.06 -9.89
C VAL A 18 12.57 -3.58 -9.64
N ASP A 19 12.24 -4.73 -10.23
CA ASP A 19 11.04 -5.48 -9.87
C ASP A 19 11.18 -6.04 -8.46
N GLN A 20 10.15 -5.86 -7.64
CA GLN A 20 10.15 -6.30 -6.24
C GLN A 20 8.94 -7.17 -5.93
N VAL A 21 9.20 -8.27 -5.23
CA VAL A 21 8.16 -9.12 -4.66
C VAL A 21 8.20 -9.00 -3.15
N MET A 22 7.08 -8.58 -2.56
CA MET A 22 6.94 -8.45 -1.12
C MET A 22 5.98 -9.51 -0.59
N LYS A 23 6.46 -10.32 0.36
CA LYS A 23 5.59 -11.22 1.11
C LYS A 23 4.86 -10.42 2.17
N LEU A 24 3.54 -10.50 2.16
CA LEU A 24 2.70 -9.88 3.17
C LEU A 24 2.60 -10.79 4.39
N THR A 25 2.50 -10.17 5.56
CA THR A 25 2.12 -10.89 6.77
C THR A 25 0.66 -11.38 6.64
N PRO A 26 0.26 -12.45 7.37
CA PRO A 26 -1.12 -12.91 7.36
C PRO A 26 -2.14 -11.80 7.70
N GLU A 27 -1.77 -10.89 8.62
CA GLU A 27 -2.62 -9.76 8.99
C GLU A 27 -2.80 -8.75 7.86
N LEU A 28 -1.74 -8.44 7.09
CA LEU A 28 -1.87 -7.55 5.94
C LEU A 28 -2.60 -8.23 4.78
N ALA A 29 -2.36 -9.53 4.57
CA ALA A 29 -3.02 -10.31 3.54
C ALA A 29 -4.54 -10.34 3.73
N SER A 30 -5.04 -10.53 4.96
CA SER A 30 -6.49 -10.52 5.23
C SER A 30 -7.15 -9.16 4.95
N ARG A 31 -6.41 -8.06 5.10
CA ARG A 31 -6.90 -6.71 4.77
C ARG A 31 -7.00 -6.46 3.26
N ILE A 32 -6.21 -7.17 2.44
CA ILE A 32 -6.26 -7.01 0.99
C ILE A 32 -7.56 -7.53 0.39
N GLU A 33 -8.14 -8.60 0.95
CA GLU A 33 -9.40 -9.16 0.46
C GLU A 33 -10.56 -8.15 0.46
N GLY A 34 -10.55 -7.21 1.41
CA GLY A 34 -11.54 -6.12 1.50
C GLY A 34 -11.07 -4.78 0.93
N ALA A 35 -9.86 -4.70 0.39
CA ALA A 35 -9.32 -3.44 -0.13
C ALA A 35 -9.91 -3.12 -1.51
N TRP A 36 -10.38 -1.89 -1.70
CA TRP A 36 -10.89 -1.46 -3.00
C TRP A 36 -9.80 -0.96 -3.94
N GLY A 37 -8.67 -0.53 -3.39
CA GLY A 37 -7.61 0.12 -4.17
C GLY A 37 -6.22 -0.02 -3.58
N ILE A 38 -5.22 0.19 -4.41
CA ILE A 38 -3.80 0.34 -4.03
C ILE A 38 -3.37 1.76 -4.38
N ALA A 39 -2.45 2.31 -3.60
CA ALA A 39 -1.84 3.62 -3.85
C ALA A 39 -0.34 3.56 -3.55
N MET A 40 0.43 4.39 -4.25
CA MET A 40 1.87 4.59 -4.01
C MET A 40 2.13 6.04 -3.68
N SER A 41 2.79 6.30 -2.55
CA SER A 41 3.24 7.63 -2.12
C SER A 41 4.76 7.74 -2.15
N ILE A 42 5.25 8.96 -2.28
CA ILE A 42 6.67 9.26 -2.03
C ILE A 42 6.88 9.33 -0.52
N GLU A 43 7.82 8.54 -0.01
CA GLU A 43 8.09 8.42 1.42
C GLU A 43 9.54 8.77 1.76
N PRO A 44 9.83 9.23 2.99
CA PRO A 44 11.21 9.39 3.45
C PRO A 44 11.90 8.02 3.60
N LYS A 45 13.23 8.05 3.76
CA LYS A 45 14.01 6.85 4.09
C LYS A 45 13.48 6.21 5.38
N GLY A 46 13.19 4.91 5.33
CA GLY A 46 12.57 4.18 6.44
C GLY A 46 11.04 4.22 6.45
N GLY A 47 10.43 5.03 5.58
CA GLY A 47 8.98 5.07 5.37
C GLY A 47 8.25 5.95 6.37
N SER A 48 6.92 5.93 6.29
CA SER A 48 6.07 6.68 7.20
C SER A 48 6.25 6.23 8.66
N PRO A 49 6.59 7.14 9.59
CA PRO A 49 6.65 6.82 11.02
C PRO A 49 5.29 6.51 11.64
N SER A 50 4.20 7.00 11.05
CA SER A 50 2.83 6.88 11.57
C SER A 50 1.99 5.81 10.86
N GLY A 51 2.53 5.19 9.81
CA GLY A 51 1.81 4.25 8.95
C GLY A 51 0.84 4.90 7.96
N THR A 52 0.68 6.23 7.98
CA THR A 52 -0.09 7.00 6.98
C THR A 52 0.83 7.59 5.92
N PRO A 53 0.40 7.74 4.65
CA PRO A 53 1.25 8.36 3.62
C PRO A 53 1.82 9.70 4.07
N THR A 54 3.14 9.90 3.91
CA THR A 54 3.84 11.13 4.32
C THR A 54 3.92 12.14 3.17
N GLY A 55 4.18 11.66 1.96
CA GLY A 55 4.30 12.50 0.77
C GLY A 55 3.14 12.34 -0.22
N PRO A 56 3.26 12.94 -1.42
CA PRO A 56 2.22 12.89 -2.43
C PRO A 56 1.98 11.46 -2.90
N VAL A 57 0.70 11.12 -3.09
CA VAL A 57 0.30 9.89 -3.78
C VAL A 57 0.48 10.12 -5.28
N VAL A 58 1.38 9.37 -5.89
CA VAL A 58 1.73 9.50 -7.32
C VAL A 58 0.96 8.53 -8.21
N MET A 59 0.48 7.42 -7.63
CA MET A 59 -0.30 6.41 -8.34
C MET A 59 -1.40 5.87 -7.44
N LYS A 60 -2.55 5.57 -8.04
CA LYS A 60 -3.67 4.91 -7.39
C LYS A 60 -4.47 4.10 -8.41
N GLY A 61 -4.91 2.91 -8.02
CA GLY A 61 -5.69 2.03 -8.89
C GLY A 61 -6.53 1.02 -8.10
N PRO A 62 -7.44 0.31 -8.76
CA PRO A 62 -8.25 -0.73 -8.12
C PRO A 62 -7.37 -1.89 -7.64
N CYS A 63 -7.71 -2.46 -6.49
CA CYS A 63 -7.14 -3.72 -6.04
C CYS A 63 -8.04 -4.84 -6.55
N VAL A 64 -7.53 -5.65 -7.47
CA VAL A 64 -8.32 -6.69 -8.14
C VAL A 64 -7.77 -8.06 -7.80
N LYS A 65 -8.67 -8.99 -7.50
CA LYS A 65 -8.33 -10.41 -7.42
C LYS A 65 -8.21 -10.93 -8.85
N LEU A 66 -7.03 -11.44 -9.19
CA LEU A 66 -6.84 -12.20 -10.42
C LEU A 66 -7.37 -13.62 -10.17
N LEU A 67 -8.34 -14.03 -10.99
CA LEU A 67 -8.93 -15.38 -10.96
C LEU A 67 -8.06 -16.36 -11.73
#